data_AF-A0A078KR22-F1
#
_entry.id   AF-A0A078KR22-F1
#
_cell.length_a   1.000
_cell.length_b   1.000
_cell.length_c   1.000
_cell.angle_alpha   90.00
_cell.angle_beta   90.00
_cell.angle_gamma   90.00
#
_symmetry.space_group_name_H-M   'P 1'
#
loop_
_entity.id
_entity.type
_entity.pdbx_description
1 polymer ?
#
loop_
_entity_poly.entity_id
_entity_poly.type
_entity_poly.pdbx_seq_one_letter_code
_entity_poly.pdbx_strand_id
1 'polypeptide(L)'
;MPKEYTQITNTVRIWNAFLERMKRKNQGFFGDLAGYYFLDKFFKSLQLSDNMSPSDLVNALRLLESIPIKTKSTIAPMAQNLGKNRYRTLQAFDMAAKHVRLGFYVTENSWLHRFLIENHQMLLSNYERAYLHAQGELPFSEVDYNQKQISESQAFYDMETTSQATELPDKSTIMNDLKRKGVTIYNAEICLGNNNNPRDPMAIKSIEGFAGDSIDEPNSRANKIFNFGGQFLEAVMLQEFTNTTQFADSEISGIERGAVKGHINWTKTPDTGEIYAQITMKVLSCSYADQQNIFAPQKIYAIASDGCSLIEVDDEALGTVLQRCSAEVLGKTEGNVVPICEMNATVKLVPDGMDGYKLQVDQFHTQYFTPDLVSTKAYKFNYDFSM
;
A
#
# COMPACT_ATOMS: atom_id res chain seq x y z
N MET A 1 19.95 -12.80 -5.62
CA MET A 1 19.22 -13.96 -6.17
C MET A 1 18.84 -13.66 -7.62
N PRO A 2 18.79 -14.66 -8.52
CA PRO A 2 18.31 -14.43 -9.88
C PRO A 2 16.83 -14.02 -9.77
N LYS A 3 16.50 -12.78 -10.18
CA LYS A 3 15.12 -12.30 -10.22
C LYS A 3 14.31 -13.27 -11.08
N GLU A 4 13.36 -14.00 -10.50
CA GLU A 4 12.28 -14.54 -11.31
C GLU A 4 11.60 -13.34 -11.96
N TYR A 5 11.70 -13.25 -13.28
CA TYR A 5 11.04 -12.18 -14.01
C TYR A 5 9.55 -12.28 -13.74
N THR A 6 8.93 -11.17 -13.33
CA THR A 6 7.48 -11.08 -13.24
C THR A 6 6.84 -11.48 -14.58
N GLN A 7 5.55 -11.81 -14.55
CA GLN A 7 4.81 -12.08 -15.79
C GLN A 7 4.77 -10.87 -16.74
N ILE A 8 4.80 -9.64 -16.20
CA ILE A 8 4.84 -8.41 -17.00
C ILE A 8 6.18 -8.26 -17.71
N THR A 9 7.31 -8.44 -17.02
CA THR A 9 8.64 -8.36 -17.66
C THR A 9 8.79 -9.43 -18.75
N ASN A 10 8.29 -10.64 -18.53
CA ASN A 10 8.25 -11.67 -19.56
C ASN A 10 7.40 -11.27 -20.77
N THR A 11 6.25 -10.66 -20.55
CA THR A 11 5.37 -10.13 -21.60
C THR A 11 6.06 -9.07 -22.45
N VAL A 12 6.72 -8.11 -21.82
CA VAL A 12 7.50 -7.05 -22.50
C VAL A 12 8.58 -7.66 -23.37
N ARG A 13 9.29 -8.68 -22.87
CA ARG A 13 10.31 -9.39 -23.64
C ARG A 13 9.74 -10.11 -24.86
N ILE A 14 8.65 -10.86 -24.72
CA ILE A 14 8.00 -11.58 -25.82
C ILE A 14 7.53 -10.58 -26.90
N TRP A 15 6.97 -9.45 -26.47
CA TRP A 15 6.55 -8.39 -27.38
C TRP A 15 7.70 -7.75 -28.15
N ASN A 16 8.78 -7.39 -27.47
CA ASN A 16 9.96 -6.80 -28.12
C ASN A 16 10.56 -7.77 -29.14
N ALA A 17 10.60 -9.07 -28.83
CA ALA A 17 11.03 -10.09 -29.77
C ALA A 17 10.09 -10.21 -30.99
N PHE A 18 8.78 -10.05 -30.79
CA PHE A 18 7.80 -10.01 -31.87
C PHE A 18 7.97 -8.78 -32.77
N LEU A 19 8.11 -7.59 -32.20
CA LEU A 19 8.36 -6.35 -32.95
C LEU A 19 9.64 -6.44 -33.79
N GLU A 20 10.73 -6.96 -33.22
CA GLU A 20 11.99 -7.15 -33.95
C GLU A 20 11.84 -8.13 -35.12
N ARG A 21 11.06 -9.21 -34.94
CA ARG A 21 10.75 -10.13 -36.05
C ARG A 21 9.94 -9.46 -37.15
N MET A 22 8.94 -8.65 -36.81
CA MET A 22 8.16 -7.89 -37.78
C MET A 22 9.02 -6.87 -38.53
N LYS A 23 9.87 -6.14 -37.83
CA LYS A 23 10.81 -5.18 -38.40
C LYS A 23 11.71 -5.83 -39.44
N ARG A 24 12.29 -7.00 -39.12
CA ARG A 24 13.15 -7.77 -40.05
C ARG A 24 12.38 -8.30 -41.26
N LYS A 25 11.15 -8.78 -41.09
CA LYS A 25 10.30 -9.23 -42.22
C LYS A 25 9.88 -8.08 -43.14
N ASN A 26 9.71 -6.88 -42.58
CA ASN A 26 9.30 -5.68 -43.31
C ASN A 26 10.47 -4.91 -43.95
N GLN A 27 11.72 -5.39 -43.85
CA GLN A 27 12.89 -4.83 -44.55
C GLN A 27 12.95 -5.20 -46.05
N GLY A 28 11.96 -5.93 -46.59
CA GLY A 28 11.79 -6.14 -48.03
C GLY A 28 10.97 -5.03 -48.71
N PHE A 29 11.08 -4.93 -50.05
CA PHE A 29 10.51 -3.85 -50.90
C PHE A 29 8.98 -3.60 -50.82
N PHE A 30 8.21 -4.42 -50.09
CA PHE A 30 6.76 -4.26 -49.88
C PHE A 30 6.30 -4.71 -48.47
N GLY A 31 6.82 -4.10 -47.40
CA GLY A 31 6.40 -4.36 -46.02
C GLY A 31 5.38 -3.34 -45.50
N ASP A 32 4.33 -3.80 -44.79
CA ASP A 32 3.37 -2.94 -44.08
C ASP A 32 4.02 -2.30 -42.84
N LEU A 33 4.76 -1.21 -43.08
CA LEU A 33 5.40 -0.38 -42.06
C LEU A 33 4.39 0.29 -41.13
N ALA A 34 3.20 0.64 -41.64
CA ALA A 34 2.17 1.33 -40.87
C ALA A 34 1.63 0.46 -39.72
N GLY A 35 1.40 -0.84 -39.99
CA GLY A 35 1.00 -1.80 -38.97
C GLY A 35 2.05 -1.97 -37.87
N TYR A 36 3.34 -1.99 -38.21
CA TYR A 36 4.44 -2.05 -37.24
C TYR A 36 4.45 -0.82 -36.32
N TYR A 37 4.47 0.39 -36.87
CA TYR A 37 4.53 1.63 -36.08
C TYR A 37 3.30 1.79 -35.19
N PHE A 38 2.13 1.38 -35.70
CA PHE A 38 0.92 1.38 -34.91
C PHE A 38 1.06 0.44 -33.69
N LEU A 39 1.49 -0.81 -33.90
CA LEU A 39 1.60 -1.80 -32.82
C LEU A 39 2.66 -1.40 -31.80
N ASP A 40 3.80 -0.87 -32.24
CA ASP A 40 4.83 -0.31 -31.36
C ASP A 40 4.27 0.83 -30.50
N LYS A 41 3.54 1.78 -31.11
CA LYS A 41 2.90 2.88 -30.39
C LYS A 41 1.83 2.38 -29.41
N PHE A 42 1.03 1.41 -29.80
CA PHE A 42 0.01 0.81 -28.94
C PHE A 42 0.64 0.17 -27.72
N PHE A 43 1.68 -0.65 -27.89
CA PHE A 43 2.34 -1.29 -26.76
C PHE A 43 3.03 -0.30 -25.83
N LYS A 44 3.69 0.72 -26.40
CA LYS A 44 4.24 1.84 -25.61
C LYS A 44 3.15 2.57 -24.83
N SER A 45 1.92 2.64 -25.34
CA SER A 45 0.78 3.24 -24.63
C SER A 45 0.23 2.38 -23.49
N LEU A 46 0.48 1.06 -23.50
CA LEU A 46 0.15 0.19 -22.36
C LEU A 46 1.07 0.44 -21.16
N GLN A 47 2.27 0.99 -21.39
CA GLN A 47 3.27 1.31 -20.36
C GLN A 47 3.54 0.13 -19.41
N LEU A 48 3.59 -1.09 -19.96
CA LEU A 48 3.77 -2.31 -19.16
C LEU A 48 5.10 -2.26 -18.40
N SER A 49 5.01 -2.36 -17.08
CA SER A 49 6.13 -2.24 -16.14
C SER A 49 5.80 -2.98 -14.85
N ASP A 50 6.83 -3.48 -14.17
CA ASP A 50 6.68 -4.10 -12.86
C ASP A 50 6.23 -3.11 -11.78
N ASN A 51 6.34 -1.81 -12.04
CA ASN A 51 5.97 -0.75 -11.11
C ASN A 51 4.59 -0.13 -11.44
N MET A 52 3.73 -0.80 -12.21
CA MET A 52 2.38 -0.29 -12.50
C MET A 52 1.51 -0.23 -11.23
N SER A 53 0.80 0.89 -11.04
CA SER A 53 -0.24 1.01 -10.02
C SER A 53 -1.53 0.30 -10.43
N PRO A 54 -2.46 0.00 -9.50
CA PRO A 54 -3.80 -0.49 -9.84
C PRO A 54 -4.50 0.35 -10.90
N SER A 55 -4.39 1.69 -10.85
CA SER A 55 -4.96 2.56 -11.90
C SER A 55 -4.27 2.40 -13.26
N ASP A 56 -2.96 2.17 -13.29
CA ASP A 56 -2.23 1.92 -14.55
C ASP A 56 -2.68 0.60 -15.17
N LEU A 57 -2.88 -0.45 -14.36
CA LEU A 57 -3.40 -1.75 -14.81
C LEU A 57 -4.79 -1.58 -15.44
N VAL A 58 -5.69 -0.83 -14.77
CA VAL A 58 -7.02 -0.50 -15.32
C VAL A 58 -6.90 0.26 -16.63
N ASN A 59 -5.99 1.22 -16.74
CA ASN A 59 -5.79 1.98 -17.97
C ASN A 59 -5.28 1.09 -19.13
N ALA A 60 -4.34 0.17 -18.85
CA ALA A 60 -3.86 -0.80 -19.82
C ALA A 60 -4.98 -1.78 -20.27
N LEU A 61 -5.78 -2.28 -19.33
CA LEU A 61 -6.94 -3.13 -19.61
C LEU A 61 -7.97 -2.40 -20.49
N ARG A 62 -8.28 -1.13 -20.18
CA ARG A 62 -9.19 -0.30 -21.01
C ARG A 62 -8.67 -0.16 -22.44
N LEU A 63 -7.36 0.01 -22.62
CA LEU A 63 -6.74 0.09 -23.94
C LEU A 63 -6.88 -1.24 -24.69
N LEU A 64 -6.59 -2.37 -24.05
CA LEU A 64 -6.74 -3.71 -24.63
C LEU A 64 -8.19 -3.99 -25.04
N GLU A 65 -9.14 -3.74 -24.14
CA GLU A 65 -10.56 -3.96 -24.37
C GLU A 65 -11.15 -3.12 -25.52
N SER A 66 -10.51 -1.98 -25.83
CA SER A 66 -10.88 -1.09 -26.92
C SER A 66 -10.43 -1.55 -28.31
N ILE A 67 -9.54 -2.56 -28.40
CA ILE A 67 -8.98 -3.00 -29.68
C ILE A 67 -10.10 -3.51 -30.61
N PRO A 68 -10.21 -3.00 -31.84
CA PRO A 68 -11.15 -3.54 -32.82
C PRO A 68 -10.73 -4.95 -33.27
N ILE A 69 -11.58 -5.94 -33.02
CA ILE A 69 -11.42 -7.32 -33.47
C ILE A 69 -12.26 -7.55 -34.71
N LYS A 70 -11.61 -7.93 -35.82
CA LYS A 70 -12.27 -8.30 -37.07
C LYS A 70 -12.60 -9.80 -37.05
N THR A 71 -13.89 -10.09 -37.05
CA THR A 71 -14.43 -11.43 -37.30
C THR A 71 -14.76 -11.59 -38.80
N LYS A 72 -15.25 -12.76 -39.23
CA LYS A 72 -15.65 -13.00 -40.62
C LYS A 72 -16.73 -12.03 -41.13
N SER A 73 -17.59 -11.52 -40.24
CA SER A 73 -18.80 -10.77 -40.60
C SER A 73 -18.87 -9.36 -40.01
N THR A 74 -18.15 -9.06 -38.94
CA THR A 74 -18.23 -7.76 -38.23
C THR A 74 -16.90 -7.36 -37.59
N ILE A 75 -16.75 -6.07 -37.29
CA ILE A 75 -15.69 -5.53 -36.45
C ILE A 75 -16.32 -5.09 -35.13
N ALA A 76 -15.79 -5.58 -34.02
CA ALA A 76 -16.29 -5.31 -32.67
C ALA A 76 -15.13 -5.09 -31.70
N PRO A 77 -15.29 -4.30 -30.62
CA PRO A 77 -14.26 -4.17 -29.60
C PRO A 77 -13.89 -5.51 -28.96
N MET A 78 -12.64 -5.62 -28.50
CA MET A 78 -12.12 -6.82 -27.84
C MET A 78 -12.95 -7.20 -26.61
N ALA A 79 -13.47 -6.24 -25.84
CA ALA A 79 -14.42 -6.50 -24.74
C ALA A 79 -15.61 -7.37 -25.17
N GLN A 80 -16.20 -7.09 -26.34
CA GLN A 80 -17.32 -7.88 -26.85
C GLN A 80 -16.88 -9.28 -27.30
N ASN A 81 -15.68 -9.42 -27.86
CA ASN A 81 -15.12 -10.73 -28.22
C ASN A 81 -14.83 -11.58 -26.97
N LEU A 82 -14.22 -10.96 -25.95
CA LEU A 82 -13.95 -11.58 -24.65
C LEU A 82 -15.24 -12.09 -23.99
N GLY A 83 -16.27 -11.23 -23.91
CA GLY A 83 -17.56 -11.61 -23.33
C GLY A 83 -18.26 -12.76 -24.07
N LYS A 84 -18.21 -12.78 -25.41
CA LYS A 84 -18.74 -13.91 -26.22
C LYS A 84 -18.03 -15.23 -25.92
N ASN A 85 -16.74 -15.17 -25.63
CA ASN A 85 -15.90 -16.32 -25.32
C ASN A 85 -15.84 -16.61 -23.79
N ARG A 86 -16.72 -16.01 -22.99
CA ARG A 86 -16.83 -16.18 -21.53
C ARG A 86 -15.57 -15.78 -20.75
N TYR A 87 -14.75 -14.91 -21.30
CA TYR A 87 -13.67 -14.27 -20.54
C TYR A 87 -14.23 -13.12 -19.70
N ARG A 88 -13.64 -12.89 -18.52
CA ARG A 88 -13.94 -11.71 -17.70
C ARG A 88 -13.38 -10.45 -18.37
N THR A 89 -14.05 -9.33 -18.11
CA THR A 89 -13.73 -7.97 -18.58
C THR A 89 -13.83 -6.99 -17.42
N LEU A 90 -13.38 -5.76 -17.58
CA LEU A 90 -13.52 -4.67 -16.61
C LEU A 90 -14.96 -4.39 -16.18
N GLN A 91 -15.96 -4.72 -17.02
CA GLN A 91 -17.38 -4.66 -16.63
C GLN A 91 -17.72 -5.50 -15.40
N ALA A 92 -16.95 -6.56 -15.10
CA ALA A 92 -17.15 -7.37 -13.92
C ALA A 92 -16.80 -6.64 -12.60
N PHE A 93 -16.18 -5.47 -12.70
CA PHE A 93 -15.77 -4.60 -11.59
C PHE A 93 -16.45 -3.22 -11.67
N ASP A 94 -17.61 -3.13 -12.35
CA ASP A 94 -18.36 -1.90 -12.59
C ASP A 94 -17.57 -0.75 -13.24
N MET A 95 -16.47 -1.09 -13.93
CA MET A 95 -15.64 -0.12 -14.63
C MET A 95 -16.07 0.04 -16.08
N ALA A 96 -16.40 1.27 -16.47
CA ALA A 96 -16.76 1.59 -17.84
C ALA A 96 -15.56 1.37 -18.80
N ALA A 97 -15.84 0.70 -19.92
CA ALA A 97 -14.91 0.61 -21.04
C ALA A 97 -14.76 1.99 -21.69
N LYS A 98 -13.51 2.40 -21.97
CA LYS A 98 -13.25 3.63 -22.72
C LYS A 98 -13.09 3.28 -24.20
N HIS A 99 -13.93 3.87 -25.05
CA HIS A 99 -13.79 3.71 -26.50
C HIS A 99 -12.61 4.54 -27.01
N VAL A 100 -11.47 3.90 -27.23
CA VAL A 100 -10.35 4.48 -27.97
C VAL A 100 -10.50 4.08 -29.43
N ARG A 101 -10.58 5.06 -30.34
CA ARG A 101 -10.58 4.78 -31.78
C ARG A 101 -9.16 4.41 -32.21
N LEU A 102 -8.94 3.13 -32.47
CA LEU A 102 -7.67 2.63 -33.01
C LEU A 102 -7.80 2.47 -34.54
N GLY A 103 -6.78 2.93 -35.28
CA GLY A 103 -6.75 2.92 -36.75
C GLY A 103 -6.42 1.56 -37.39
N PHE A 104 -6.46 0.48 -36.61
CA PHE A 104 -6.14 -0.89 -37.03
C PHE A 104 -7.17 -1.85 -36.41
N TYR A 105 -7.27 -3.04 -37.00
CA TYR A 105 -8.03 -4.14 -36.43
C TYR A 105 -7.12 -5.35 -36.27
N VAL A 106 -7.41 -6.18 -35.26
CA VAL A 106 -6.78 -7.48 -35.08
C VAL A 106 -7.73 -8.54 -35.62
N THR A 107 -7.24 -9.42 -36.49
CA THR A 107 -8.04 -10.55 -36.99
C THR A 107 -8.25 -11.56 -35.87
N GLU A 108 -9.49 -11.98 -35.66
CA GLU A 108 -9.84 -13.04 -34.71
C GLU A 108 -9.05 -14.32 -34.99
N ASN A 109 -8.70 -15.05 -33.93
CA ASN A 109 -7.91 -16.29 -33.95
C ASN A 109 -6.47 -16.17 -34.48
N SER A 110 -5.99 -14.97 -34.80
CA SER A 110 -4.57 -14.74 -35.09
C SER A 110 -3.69 -14.96 -33.84
N TRP A 111 -2.39 -15.15 -34.04
CA TRP A 111 -1.44 -15.22 -32.92
C TRP A 111 -1.50 -13.95 -32.05
N LEU A 112 -1.57 -12.77 -32.68
CA LEU A 112 -1.69 -11.50 -31.97
C LEU A 112 -2.98 -11.43 -31.15
N HIS A 113 -4.09 -11.93 -31.68
CA HIS A 113 -5.35 -12.01 -30.93
C HIS A 113 -5.21 -12.86 -29.66
N ARG A 114 -4.62 -14.06 -29.77
CA ARG A 114 -4.42 -14.96 -28.62
C ARG A 114 -3.46 -14.33 -27.59
N PHE A 115 -2.36 -13.76 -28.06
CA PHE A 115 -1.40 -13.05 -27.21
C PHE A 115 -2.05 -11.88 -26.45
N LEU A 116 -2.90 -11.08 -27.11
CA LEU A 116 -3.63 -10.00 -26.45
C LEU A 116 -4.62 -10.52 -25.41
N ILE A 117 -5.31 -11.65 -25.68
CA ILE A 117 -6.18 -12.30 -24.69
C ILE A 117 -5.38 -12.76 -23.46
N GLU A 118 -4.24 -13.43 -23.66
CA GLU A 118 -3.36 -13.87 -22.57
C GLU A 118 -2.91 -12.70 -21.70
N ASN A 119 -2.44 -11.61 -22.32
CA ASN A 119 -2.05 -10.40 -21.60
C ASN A 119 -3.21 -9.75 -20.87
N HIS A 120 -4.39 -9.72 -21.49
CA HIS A 120 -5.58 -9.21 -20.84
C HIS A 120 -5.91 -10.01 -19.58
N GLN A 121 -5.92 -11.34 -19.65
CA GLN A 121 -6.22 -12.19 -18.49
C GLN A 121 -5.16 -12.03 -17.39
N MET A 122 -3.88 -11.94 -17.76
CA MET A 122 -2.79 -11.65 -16.82
C MET A 122 -2.99 -10.30 -16.11
N LEU A 123 -3.18 -9.21 -16.87
CA LEU A 123 -3.37 -7.87 -16.28
C LEU A 123 -4.63 -7.79 -15.42
N LEU A 124 -5.70 -8.49 -15.80
CA LEU A 124 -6.93 -8.52 -15.02
C LEU A 124 -6.72 -9.26 -13.69
N SER A 125 -5.98 -10.37 -13.70
CA SER A 125 -5.63 -11.13 -12.50
C SER A 125 -4.73 -10.32 -11.56
N ASN A 126 -3.75 -9.61 -12.13
CA ASN A 126 -2.87 -8.70 -11.40
C ASN A 126 -3.65 -7.55 -10.76
N TYR A 127 -4.57 -6.93 -11.52
CA TYR A 127 -5.43 -5.86 -11.01
C TYR A 127 -6.31 -6.35 -9.86
N GLU A 128 -6.98 -7.49 -10.02
CA GLU A 128 -7.86 -8.06 -8.98
C GLU A 128 -7.08 -8.32 -7.68
N ARG A 129 -5.89 -8.94 -7.78
CA ARG A 129 -5.03 -9.17 -6.63
C ARG A 129 -4.59 -7.86 -5.98
N ALA A 130 -4.07 -6.91 -6.78
CA ALA A 130 -3.62 -5.62 -6.28
C ALA A 130 -4.75 -4.83 -5.62
N TYR A 131 -5.96 -4.88 -6.19
CA TYR A 131 -7.14 -4.24 -5.62
C TYR A 131 -7.50 -4.84 -4.26
N LEU A 132 -7.60 -6.17 -4.16
CA LEU A 132 -7.94 -6.85 -2.90
C LEU A 132 -6.90 -6.61 -1.80
N HIS A 133 -5.61 -6.61 -2.12
CA HIS A 133 -4.55 -6.28 -1.17
C HIS A 133 -4.55 -4.80 -0.77
N ALA A 134 -4.83 -3.88 -1.71
CA ALA A 134 -4.94 -2.46 -1.39
C ALA A 134 -6.10 -2.17 -0.40
N GLN A 135 -7.17 -2.96 -0.46
CA GLN A 135 -8.31 -2.91 0.46
C GLN A 135 -8.09 -3.68 1.78
N GLY A 136 -7.03 -4.48 1.89
CA GLY A 136 -6.76 -5.27 3.10
C GLY A 136 -7.51 -6.61 3.18
N GLU A 137 -8.12 -7.09 2.09
CA GLU A 137 -9.05 -8.23 2.12
C GLU A 137 -8.37 -9.61 1.99
N LEU A 138 -7.15 -9.69 1.44
CA LEU A 138 -6.44 -10.96 1.21
C LEU A 138 -4.95 -10.88 1.57
N PRO A 139 -4.58 -10.71 2.85
CA PRO A 139 -3.18 -10.75 3.24
C PRO A 139 -2.57 -12.15 3.06
N PHE A 140 -1.26 -12.18 2.79
CA PHE A 140 -0.47 -13.42 2.72
C PHE A 140 -0.18 -13.99 4.09
N SER A 141 0.08 -13.12 5.06
CA SER A 141 0.26 -13.52 6.44
C SER A 141 -0.31 -12.49 7.39
N GLU A 142 -0.75 -12.98 8.54
CA GLU A 142 -1.40 -12.20 9.59
C GLU A 142 -0.85 -12.63 10.94
N VAL A 143 -0.67 -11.68 11.86
CA VAL A 143 -0.19 -11.94 13.22
C VAL A 143 -1.01 -11.12 14.20
N ASP A 144 -1.87 -11.81 14.93
CA ASP A 144 -2.52 -11.29 16.13
C ASP A 144 -1.57 -11.43 17.32
N TYR A 145 -1.19 -10.32 17.94
CA TYR A 145 -0.31 -10.34 19.09
C TYR A 145 -1.09 -10.76 20.33
N ASN A 146 -0.58 -11.74 21.05
CA ASN A 146 -1.08 -12.02 22.40
C ASN A 146 -0.52 -11.01 23.42
N GLN A 147 -1.12 -10.96 24.61
CA GLN A 147 -0.73 -10.01 25.65
C GLN A 147 0.74 -10.14 26.08
N LYS A 148 1.31 -11.34 26.05
CA LYS A 148 2.72 -11.55 26.35
C LYS A 148 3.59 -10.87 25.30
N GLN A 149 3.29 -11.06 24.01
CA GLN A 149 4.02 -10.43 22.91
C GLN A 149 3.91 -8.90 22.95
N ILE A 150 2.75 -8.35 23.32
CA ILE A 150 2.58 -6.91 23.54
C ILE A 150 3.46 -6.43 24.69
N SER A 151 3.43 -7.12 25.84
CA SER A 151 4.21 -6.74 27.02
C SER A 151 5.73 -6.87 26.84
N GLU A 152 6.17 -7.75 25.94
CA GLU A 152 7.59 -7.97 25.61
C GLU A 152 8.07 -7.07 24.46
N SER A 153 7.19 -6.29 23.81
CA SER A 153 7.61 -5.33 22.79
C SER A 153 8.22 -4.10 23.45
N GLN A 154 9.48 -3.81 23.10
CA GLN A 154 10.17 -2.60 23.54
C GLN A 154 9.45 -1.33 23.08
N ALA A 155 8.92 -1.30 21.84
CA ALA A 155 8.24 -0.13 21.30
C ALA A 155 6.98 0.21 22.12
N PHE A 156 6.22 -0.80 22.54
CA PHE A 156 5.02 -0.60 23.34
C PHE A 156 5.35 -0.24 24.80
N TYR A 157 6.39 -0.85 25.36
CA TYR A 157 6.88 -0.51 26.70
C TYR A 157 7.41 0.93 26.79
N ASP A 158 8.19 1.36 25.79
CA ASP A 158 8.74 2.72 25.71
C ASP A 158 7.61 3.74 25.62
N MET A 159 6.57 3.45 24.85
CA MET A 159 5.38 4.28 24.77
C MET A 159 4.68 4.40 26.13
N GLU A 160 4.36 3.27 26.76
CA GLU A 160 3.71 3.27 28.08
C GLU A 160 4.51 4.10 29.09
N THR A 161 5.83 3.92 29.12
CA THR A 161 6.73 4.66 30.01
C THR A 161 6.78 6.15 29.67
N THR A 162 6.94 6.50 28.39
CA THR A 162 7.10 7.89 27.95
C THR A 162 5.82 8.69 28.20
N SER A 163 4.63 8.09 28.04
CA SER A 163 3.36 8.77 28.34
C SER A 163 3.12 9.07 29.81
N GLN A 164 3.91 8.54 30.75
CA GLN A 164 3.80 8.93 32.15
C GLN A 164 4.27 10.38 32.37
N ALA A 165 5.14 10.91 31.50
CA ALA A 165 5.56 12.31 31.53
C ALA A 165 4.44 13.27 31.08
N THR A 166 4.49 14.53 31.52
CA THR A 166 3.47 15.54 31.21
C THR A 166 3.54 16.05 29.77
N GLU A 167 4.74 16.11 29.19
CA GLU A 167 4.99 16.51 27.81
C GLU A 167 6.21 15.77 27.26
N LEU A 168 6.35 15.73 25.93
CA LEU A 168 7.54 15.22 25.27
C LEU A 168 8.74 16.16 25.45
N PRO A 169 9.98 15.63 25.52
CA PRO A 169 11.19 16.46 25.64
C PRO A 169 11.36 17.46 24.49
N ASP A 170 10.93 17.10 23.28
CA ASP A 170 11.01 17.93 22.08
C ASP A 170 9.79 18.87 21.90
N LYS A 171 8.80 18.76 22.81
CA LYS A 171 7.53 19.50 22.80
C LYS A 171 6.69 19.29 21.54
N SER A 172 6.90 18.18 20.82
CA SER A 172 6.02 17.79 19.74
C SER A 172 4.64 17.40 20.30
N THR A 173 3.62 17.56 19.46
CA THR A 173 2.21 17.36 19.82
C THR A 173 1.49 16.74 18.63
N ILE A 174 0.23 16.33 18.85
CA ILE A 174 -0.64 15.75 17.82
C ILE A 174 -1.00 16.72 16.66
N MET A 175 -0.60 17.99 16.74
CA MET A 175 -1.00 19.01 15.77
C MET A 175 -0.57 18.71 14.34
N ASN A 176 0.59 18.08 14.12
CA ASN A 176 1.03 17.72 12.78
C ASN A 176 0.14 16.64 12.17
N ASP A 177 -0.31 15.68 12.98
CA ASP A 177 -1.20 14.61 12.56
C ASP A 177 -2.60 15.15 12.25
N LEU A 178 -3.09 16.09 13.05
CA LEU A 178 -4.35 16.80 12.78
C LEU A 178 -4.31 17.58 11.46
N LYS A 179 -3.21 18.29 11.16
CA LYS A 179 -3.05 19.03 9.89
C LYS A 179 -3.09 18.11 8.67
N ARG A 180 -2.59 16.89 8.82
CA ARG A 180 -2.60 15.86 7.77
C ARG A 180 -3.90 15.07 7.71
N LYS A 181 -4.89 15.41 8.55
CA LYS A 181 -6.15 14.66 8.72
C LYS A 181 -5.94 13.20 9.14
N GLY A 182 -4.79 12.93 9.78
CA GLY A 182 -4.44 11.61 10.28
C GLY A 182 -5.11 11.28 11.61
N VAL A 183 -5.82 12.23 12.24
CA VAL A 183 -6.46 12.04 13.55
C VAL A 183 -7.92 12.50 13.50
N THR A 184 -8.81 11.64 13.99
CA THR A 184 -10.25 11.90 14.13
C THR A 184 -10.72 11.62 15.56
N ILE A 185 -11.88 12.17 15.91
CA ILE A 185 -12.62 11.85 17.14
C ILE A 185 -14.01 11.38 16.70
N TYR A 186 -14.42 10.17 17.09
CA TYR A 186 -15.65 9.53 16.62
C TYR A 186 -15.80 9.53 15.08
N ASN A 187 -14.69 9.28 14.37
CA ASN A 187 -14.56 9.34 12.91
C ASN A 187 -14.86 10.73 12.30
N ALA A 188 -14.96 11.78 13.13
CA ALA A 188 -15.10 13.16 12.68
C ALA A 188 -13.72 13.85 12.68
N GLU A 189 -13.41 14.55 11.59
CA GLU A 189 -12.21 15.38 11.49
C GLU A 189 -12.29 16.54 12.48
N ILE A 190 -11.17 16.85 13.14
CA ILE A 190 -11.06 18.07 13.94
C ILE A 190 -10.73 19.24 13.01
N CYS A 191 -11.68 20.17 12.85
CA CYS A 191 -11.47 21.37 12.04
C CYS A 191 -10.50 22.34 12.72
N LEU A 192 -9.32 22.51 12.14
CA LEU A 192 -8.34 23.49 12.60
C LEU A 192 -8.74 24.91 12.17
N GLY A 193 -8.64 25.88 13.09
CA GLY A 193 -8.88 27.28 12.78
C GLY A 193 -7.73 27.94 12.00
N ASN A 194 -6.48 27.56 12.33
CA ASN A 194 -5.26 27.99 11.66
C ASN A 194 -4.22 26.86 11.63
N ASN A 195 -3.93 26.35 10.43
CA ASN A 195 -2.99 25.25 10.20
C ASN A 195 -1.54 25.54 10.61
N ASN A 196 -1.17 26.79 10.90
CA ASN A 196 0.19 27.15 11.32
C ASN A 196 0.34 27.31 12.83
N ASN A 197 -0.75 27.29 13.61
CA ASN A 197 -0.68 27.44 15.06
C ASN A 197 -0.39 26.08 15.74
N PRO A 198 0.72 25.94 16.49
CA PRO A 198 1.02 24.71 17.26
C PRO A 198 0.10 24.51 18.47
N ARG A 199 -0.75 25.48 18.80
CA ARG A 199 -1.79 25.39 19.84
C ARG A 199 -3.08 25.99 19.31
N ASP A 200 -3.63 25.38 18.26
CA ASP A 200 -4.87 25.85 17.64
C ASP A 200 -6.06 25.78 18.63
N PRO A 201 -6.78 26.89 18.88
CA PRO A 201 -7.87 26.90 19.87
C PRO A 201 -9.03 25.95 19.55
N MET A 202 -9.29 25.64 18.26
CA MET A 202 -10.35 24.70 17.89
C MET A 202 -9.93 23.26 18.15
N ALA A 203 -8.67 22.93 17.89
CA ALA A 203 -8.11 21.64 18.27
C ALA A 203 -8.19 21.41 19.78
N ILE A 204 -7.75 22.41 20.57
CA ILE A 204 -7.76 22.34 22.03
C ILE A 204 -9.17 22.12 22.55
N LYS A 205 -10.14 22.96 22.15
CA LYS A 205 -11.53 22.82 22.58
C LYS A 205 -12.15 21.48 22.21
N SER A 206 -11.80 20.93 21.05
CA SER A 206 -12.31 19.64 20.60
C SER A 206 -11.77 18.50 21.48
N ILE A 207 -10.48 18.53 21.79
CA ILE A 207 -9.82 17.52 22.64
C ILE A 207 -10.32 17.63 24.09
N GLU A 208 -10.35 18.84 24.66
CA GLU A 208 -10.84 19.06 26.03
C GLU A 208 -12.33 18.70 26.16
N GLY A 209 -13.16 19.05 25.17
CA GLY A 209 -14.57 18.69 25.14
C GLY A 209 -14.81 17.18 25.04
N PHE A 210 -13.96 16.47 24.29
CA PHE A 210 -14.00 15.01 24.18
C PHE A 210 -13.54 14.31 25.47
N ALA A 211 -12.39 14.72 26.00
CA ALA A 211 -11.78 14.12 27.18
C ALA A 211 -12.55 14.46 28.47
N GLY A 212 -13.07 15.68 28.56
CA GLY A 212 -13.78 16.21 29.72
C GLY A 212 -12.87 16.84 30.80
N ASP A 213 -11.61 17.12 30.47
CA ASP A 213 -10.60 17.78 31.31
C ASP A 213 -9.70 18.70 30.44
N SER A 214 -8.74 19.39 31.05
CA SER A 214 -7.93 20.40 30.35
C SER A 214 -6.58 19.87 29.87
N ILE A 215 -6.12 20.32 28.69
CA ILE A 215 -4.78 19.98 28.19
C ILE A 215 -3.65 20.56 29.04
N ASP A 216 -3.92 21.62 29.81
CA ASP A 216 -2.97 22.30 30.67
C ASP A 216 -2.90 21.67 32.07
N GLU A 217 -3.84 20.77 32.40
CA GLU A 217 -3.80 19.98 33.62
C GLU A 217 -2.79 18.82 33.42
N PRO A 218 -1.69 18.79 34.20
CA PRO A 218 -0.68 17.75 34.07
C PRO A 218 -1.27 16.34 34.21
N ASN A 219 -0.91 15.45 33.29
CA ASN A 219 -1.33 14.04 33.29
C ASN A 219 -2.84 13.79 33.15
N SER A 220 -3.63 14.81 32.78
CA SER A 220 -5.05 14.66 32.42
C SER A 220 -5.22 13.87 31.10
N ARG A 221 -6.45 13.46 30.81
CA ARG A 221 -6.75 12.69 29.59
C ARG A 221 -6.51 13.53 28.33
N ALA A 222 -6.99 14.78 28.33
CA ALA A 222 -6.76 15.75 27.27
C ALA A 222 -5.27 16.03 27.07
N ASN A 223 -4.51 16.18 28.16
CA ASN A 223 -3.07 16.38 28.12
C ASN A 223 -2.34 15.22 27.44
N LYS A 224 -2.71 13.97 27.77
CA LYS A 224 -2.09 12.79 27.13
C LYS A 224 -2.43 12.68 25.65
N ILE A 225 -3.69 12.89 25.27
CA ILE A 225 -4.10 12.86 23.86
C ILE A 225 -3.34 13.94 23.07
N PHE A 226 -3.22 15.15 23.62
CA PHE A 226 -2.58 16.27 22.93
C PHE A 226 -1.07 16.08 22.73
N ASN A 227 -0.35 15.64 23.77
CA ASN A 227 1.11 15.54 23.74
C ASN A 227 1.64 14.19 23.22
N PHE A 228 0.89 13.11 23.40
CA PHE A 228 1.35 11.75 23.10
C PHE A 228 0.49 11.03 22.06
N GLY A 229 -0.74 11.51 21.81
CA GLY A 229 -1.68 10.80 20.94
C GLY A 229 -1.17 10.58 19.51
N GLY A 230 -0.33 11.46 18.98
CA GLY A 230 0.27 11.32 17.65
C GLY A 230 1.45 10.34 17.55
N GLN A 231 2.10 9.98 18.67
CA GLN A 231 3.34 9.19 18.65
C GLN A 231 3.15 7.78 18.09
N PHE A 232 1.94 7.24 18.17
CA PHE A 232 1.65 5.92 17.61
C PHE A 232 1.84 5.87 16.09
N LEU A 233 1.54 6.96 15.37
CA LEU A 233 1.60 7.00 13.90
C LEU A 233 3.00 7.09 13.31
N GLU A 234 4.01 7.55 14.02
CA GLU A 234 5.33 7.76 13.41
C GLU A 234 6.50 7.28 14.26
N ALA A 235 6.28 6.94 15.52
CA ALA A 235 7.31 6.36 16.38
C ALA A 235 7.00 4.89 16.67
N VAL A 236 5.90 4.61 17.37
CA VAL A 236 5.68 3.29 18.00
C VAL A 236 5.46 2.18 16.98
N MET A 237 4.49 2.33 16.08
CA MET A 237 4.18 1.26 15.10
C MET A 237 5.31 1.07 14.09
N LEU A 238 6.02 2.14 13.72
CA LEU A 238 7.14 2.05 12.78
C LEU A 238 8.36 1.37 13.40
N GLN A 239 8.63 1.65 14.68
CA GLN A 239 9.68 0.95 15.42
C GLN A 239 9.32 -0.54 15.58
N GLU A 240 8.06 -0.86 15.87
CA GLU A 240 7.61 -2.25 15.91
C GLU A 240 7.77 -2.95 14.55
N PHE A 241 7.40 -2.29 13.45
CA PHE A 241 7.61 -2.78 12.08
C PHE A 241 9.09 -3.08 11.82
N THR A 242 9.98 -2.13 12.08
CA THR A 242 11.43 -2.27 11.87
C THR A 242 12.01 -3.42 12.71
N ASN A 243 11.55 -3.57 13.96
CA ASN A 243 12.04 -4.59 14.88
C ASN A 243 11.57 -6.00 14.55
N THR A 244 10.42 -6.14 13.90
CA THR A 244 9.76 -7.45 13.73
C THR A 244 9.68 -7.93 12.29
N THR A 245 9.95 -7.09 11.30
CA THR A 245 9.87 -7.48 9.88
C THR A 245 11.19 -8.03 9.37
N GLN A 246 11.13 -9.16 8.66
CA GLN A 246 12.30 -9.77 8.00
C GLN A 246 11.95 -10.33 6.62
N PHE A 247 12.96 -10.47 5.76
CA PHE A 247 12.82 -11.19 4.50
C PHE A 247 12.61 -12.69 4.74
N ALA A 248 11.60 -13.28 4.09
CA ALA A 248 11.23 -14.68 4.27
C ALA A 248 12.37 -15.65 3.94
N ASP A 249 13.12 -15.39 2.85
CA ASP A 249 14.11 -16.33 2.32
C ASP A 249 15.50 -16.25 2.97
N SER A 250 15.76 -15.23 3.80
CA SER A 250 17.13 -14.95 4.29
C SER A 250 17.23 -14.58 5.76
N GLU A 251 16.09 -14.47 6.47
CA GLU A 251 16.01 -13.98 7.85
C GLU A 251 16.76 -12.64 8.08
N ILE A 252 16.99 -11.88 7.00
CA ILE A 252 17.60 -10.54 7.08
C ILE A 252 16.57 -9.59 7.72
N SER A 253 16.94 -9.02 8.86
CA SER A 253 16.20 -8.02 9.63
C SER A 253 16.71 -6.60 9.39
N GLY A 254 16.08 -5.60 10.02
CA GLY A 254 16.48 -4.19 9.87
C GLY A 254 15.90 -3.54 8.61
N ILE A 255 14.70 -3.97 8.23
CA ILE A 255 13.93 -3.36 7.16
C ILE A 255 13.31 -2.10 7.71
N GLU A 256 13.71 -0.96 7.17
CA GLU A 256 13.21 0.33 7.59
C GLU A 256 11.97 0.71 6.78
N ARG A 257 11.04 1.42 7.43
CA ARG A 257 9.88 1.99 6.75
C ARG A 257 10.29 2.98 5.65
N GLY A 258 9.49 3.03 4.59
CA GLY A 258 9.55 4.07 3.56
C GLY A 258 8.37 5.03 3.71
N ALA A 259 7.55 5.15 2.67
CA ALA A 259 6.33 5.94 2.72
C ALA A 259 5.24 5.21 3.52
N VAL A 260 4.54 5.93 4.39
CA VAL A 260 3.52 5.36 5.29
C VAL A 260 2.28 6.23 5.32
N LYS A 261 1.11 5.60 5.38
CA LYS A 261 -0.20 6.26 5.52
C LYS A 261 -0.84 5.74 6.80
N GLY A 262 -0.96 6.61 7.80
CA GLY A 262 -1.51 6.24 9.10
C GLY A 262 -2.72 7.07 9.48
N HIS A 263 -3.57 6.48 10.33
CA HIS A 263 -4.77 7.10 10.86
C HIS A 263 -4.99 6.70 12.32
N ILE A 264 -5.42 7.65 13.16
CA ILE A 264 -5.90 7.41 14.52
C ILE A 264 -7.33 7.92 14.63
N ASN A 265 -8.23 7.08 15.15
CA ASN A 265 -9.56 7.49 15.55
C ASN A 265 -9.72 7.33 17.07
N TRP A 266 -9.91 8.45 17.77
CA TRP A 266 -10.21 8.45 19.20
C TRP A 266 -11.70 8.28 19.45
N THR A 267 -12.05 7.41 20.38
CA THR A 267 -13.43 7.14 20.77
C THR A 267 -13.54 6.99 22.28
N LYS A 268 -14.75 7.18 22.79
CA LYS A 268 -15.06 6.99 24.20
C LYS A 268 -16.27 6.09 24.33
N THR A 269 -16.15 5.06 25.15
CA THR A 269 -17.22 4.11 25.40
C THR A 269 -18.36 4.82 26.13
N PRO A 270 -19.60 4.79 25.62
CA PRO A 270 -20.72 5.52 26.24
C PRO A 270 -21.00 5.11 27.69
N ASP A 271 -20.88 3.81 27.98
CA ASP A 271 -21.28 3.24 29.27
C ASP A 271 -20.22 3.36 30.36
N THR A 272 -18.94 3.17 29.99
CA THR A 272 -17.82 3.16 30.95
C THR A 272 -17.05 4.49 30.98
N GLY A 273 -17.22 5.33 29.97
CA GLY A 273 -16.44 6.55 29.79
C GLY A 273 -14.97 6.30 29.46
N GLU A 274 -14.59 5.05 29.18
CA GLU A 274 -13.23 4.65 28.79
C GLU A 274 -12.87 5.28 27.45
N ILE A 275 -11.69 5.90 27.38
CA ILE A 275 -11.17 6.51 26.16
C ILE A 275 -10.15 5.57 25.53
N TYR A 276 -10.32 5.31 24.24
CA TYR A 276 -9.42 4.47 23.48
C TYR A 276 -9.29 4.98 22.04
N ALA A 277 -8.21 4.58 21.37
CA ALA A 277 -7.91 4.90 20.00
C ALA A 277 -7.81 3.63 19.16
N GLN A 278 -8.50 3.60 18.02
CA GLN A 278 -8.18 2.66 16.94
C GLN A 278 -7.16 3.31 16.02
N ILE A 279 -6.10 2.58 15.72
CA ILE A 279 -4.99 3.08 14.94
C ILE A 279 -4.75 2.12 13.78
N THR A 280 -4.62 2.66 12.57
CA THR A 280 -4.30 1.90 11.37
C THR A 280 -3.10 2.53 10.68
N MET A 281 -2.15 1.72 10.24
CA MET A 281 -0.97 2.18 9.51
C MET A 281 -0.66 1.25 8.35
N LYS A 282 -0.65 1.83 7.15
CA LYS A 282 -0.22 1.18 5.92
C LYS A 282 1.22 1.58 5.59
N VAL A 283 2.11 0.60 5.48
CA VAL A 283 3.49 0.79 4.98
C VAL A 283 3.46 0.57 3.47
N LEU A 284 3.65 1.64 2.69
CA LEU A 284 3.52 1.63 1.23
C LEU A 284 4.83 1.28 0.52
N SER A 285 5.96 1.60 1.14
CA SER A 285 7.28 1.19 0.70
C SER A 285 8.17 0.92 1.91
N CYS A 286 9.24 0.16 1.70
CA CYS A 286 10.26 -0.07 2.72
C CYS A 286 11.65 0.08 2.12
N SER A 287 12.67 0.06 2.97
CA SER A 287 14.04 0.18 2.55
C SER A 287 14.96 -0.70 3.37
N TYR A 288 16.09 -1.06 2.77
CA TYR A 288 17.11 -1.85 3.42
C TYR A 288 18.49 -1.29 3.07
N ALA A 289 19.32 -1.09 4.08
CA ALA A 289 20.71 -0.76 3.94
C ALA A 289 21.55 -1.95 4.39
N ASP A 290 22.50 -2.39 3.57
CA ASP A 290 23.37 -3.52 3.90
C ASP A 290 24.34 -3.12 5.02
N GLN A 291 24.14 -3.69 6.20
CA GLN A 291 24.98 -3.41 7.37
C GLN A 291 26.42 -3.90 7.20
N GLN A 292 26.66 -4.90 6.36
CA GLN A 292 27.99 -5.45 6.10
C GLN A 292 28.73 -4.64 5.02
N ASN A 293 27.99 -3.98 4.13
CA ASN A 293 28.54 -3.14 3.07
C ASN A 293 27.99 -1.72 3.14
N ILE A 294 28.64 -0.89 3.97
CA ILE A 294 28.31 0.54 4.14
C ILE A 294 28.43 1.39 2.87
N PHE A 295 29.05 0.86 1.81
CA PHE A 295 29.18 1.53 0.51
C PHE A 295 28.06 1.14 -0.47
N ALA A 296 27.28 0.10 -0.16
CA ALA A 296 26.12 -0.25 -0.97
C ALA A 296 25.03 0.83 -0.78
N PRO A 297 24.41 1.32 -1.87
CA PRO A 297 23.30 2.24 -1.75
C PRO A 297 22.13 1.57 -1.03
N GLN A 298 21.39 2.38 -0.26
CA GLN A 298 20.13 1.94 0.34
C GLN A 298 19.16 1.53 -0.78
N LYS A 299 18.57 0.35 -0.61
CA LYS A 299 17.60 -0.20 -1.55
C LYS A 299 16.21 0.14 -1.09
N ILE A 300 15.35 0.53 -2.02
CA ILE A 300 13.94 0.82 -1.76
C ILE A 300 13.12 -0.29 -2.41
N TYR A 301 12.10 -0.75 -1.70
CA TYR A 301 11.21 -1.81 -2.15
C TYR A 301 9.76 -1.36 -2.11
N ALA A 302 8.98 -1.86 -3.06
CA ALA A 302 7.53 -1.68 -3.15
C ALA A 302 6.88 -2.94 -3.74
N ILE A 303 5.57 -3.06 -3.56
CA ILE A 303 4.80 -4.15 -4.19
C ILE A 303 4.71 -3.90 -5.70
N ALA A 304 5.04 -4.93 -6.46
CA ALA A 304 4.98 -4.93 -7.90
C ALA A 304 3.53 -4.90 -8.42
N SER A 305 3.42 -4.64 -9.71
CA SER A 305 2.20 -4.65 -10.51
C SER A 305 1.43 -5.97 -10.50
N ASP A 306 2.03 -7.08 -10.09
CA ASP A 306 1.33 -8.35 -9.89
C ASP A 306 0.49 -8.37 -8.59
N GLY A 307 0.63 -7.32 -7.78
CA GLY A 307 -0.12 -7.10 -6.56
C GLY A 307 0.49 -7.77 -5.33
N CYS A 308 1.61 -8.49 -5.42
CA CYS A 308 2.15 -9.20 -4.25
C CYS A 308 3.67 -9.29 -4.15
N SER A 309 4.38 -9.31 -5.28
CA SER A 309 5.84 -9.49 -5.23
C SER A 309 6.51 -8.22 -4.74
N LEU A 310 7.42 -8.33 -3.79
CA LEU A 310 8.23 -7.23 -3.31
C LEU A 310 9.45 -7.06 -4.23
N ILE A 311 9.51 -5.93 -4.93
CA ILE A 311 10.59 -5.64 -5.90
C ILE A 311 11.43 -4.45 -5.45
N GLU A 312 12.73 -4.55 -5.72
CA GLU A 312 13.65 -3.41 -5.62
C GLU A 312 13.27 -2.38 -6.70
N VAL A 313 12.97 -1.15 -6.27
CA VAL A 313 12.62 -0.02 -7.13
C VAL A 313 13.90 0.53 -7.71
N ASP A 314 14.01 0.48 -9.04
CA ASP A 314 15.16 1.04 -9.76
C ASP A 314 15.09 2.57 -9.84
N ASP A 315 16.22 3.19 -10.20
CA ASP A 315 16.36 4.65 -10.28
C ASP A 315 15.39 5.28 -11.28
N GLU A 316 15.04 4.57 -12.35
CA GLU A 316 14.10 5.06 -13.37
C GLU A 316 12.65 5.13 -12.85
N ALA A 317 12.25 4.17 -12.02
CA ALA A 317 10.91 4.10 -11.44
C ALA A 317 10.78 4.88 -10.11
N LEU A 318 11.88 5.14 -9.41
CA LEU A 318 11.89 5.70 -8.07
C LEU A 318 11.05 6.97 -7.93
N GLY A 319 11.25 7.95 -8.82
CA GLY A 319 10.50 9.21 -8.77
C GLY A 319 8.98 9.01 -8.91
N THR A 320 8.58 8.07 -9.78
CA THR A 320 7.18 7.74 -10.01
C THR A 320 6.56 7.03 -8.80
N VAL A 321 7.26 6.06 -8.23
CA VAL A 321 6.79 5.31 -7.05
C VAL A 321 6.65 6.23 -5.84
N LEU A 322 7.65 7.07 -5.57
CA LEU A 322 7.61 8.02 -4.46
C LEU A 322 6.47 9.04 -4.61
N GLN A 323 6.24 9.55 -5.83
CA GLN A 323 5.15 10.48 -6.10
C GLN A 323 3.78 9.83 -5.86
N ARG A 324 3.60 8.56 -6.25
CA ARG A 324 2.36 7.81 -6.01
C ARG A 324 2.12 7.56 -4.53
N CYS A 325 3.16 7.12 -3.81
CA CYS A 325 3.08 6.96 -2.37
C CYS A 325 2.69 8.28 -1.69
N SER A 326 3.32 9.39 -2.09
CA SER A 326 2.98 10.72 -1.57
C SER A 326 1.52 11.11 -1.86
N ALA A 327 1.00 10.81 -3.06
CA ALA A 327 -0.40 11.06 -3.40
C ALA A 327 -1.37 10.24 -2.54
N GLU A 328 -1.04 8.96 -2.28
CA GLU A 328 -1.82 8.06 -1.43
C GLU A 328 -1.83 8.51 0.03
N VAL A 329 -0.66 8.93 0.55
CA VAL A 329 -0.51 9.49 1.91
C VAL A 329 -1.33 10.77 2.10
N LEU A 330 -1.36 11.63 1.08
CA LEU A 330 -2.12 12.89 1.10
C LEU A 330 -3.62 12.70 0.78
N GLY A 331 -4.10 11.47 0.58
CA GLY A 331 -5.49 11.17 0.21
C GLY A 331 -5.92 11.71 -1.16
N LYS A 332 -4.95 12.01 -2.04
CA LYS A 332 -5.23 12.43 -3.44
C LYS A 332 -5.61 11.22 -4.30
N THR A 333 -5.14 10.05 -3.91
CA THR A 333 -5.54 8.75 -4.46
C THR A 333 -5.97 7.84 -3.32
N GLU A 334 -6.76 6.83 -3.66
CA GLU A 334 -7.18 5.80 -2.72
C GLU A 334 -6.99 4.43 -3.38
N GLY A 335 -6.26 3.55 -2.70
CA GLY A 335 -6.00 2.19 -3.18
C GLY A 335 -5.17 2.14 -4.46
N ASN A 336 -4.38 3.18 -4.74
CA ASN A 336 -3.51 3.21 -5.92
C ASN A 336 -2.06 2.77 -5.63
N VAL A 337 -1.80 2.37 -4.39
CA VAL A 337 -0.56 1.71 -3.98
C VAL A 337 -0.96 0.52 -3.12
N VAL A 338 -0.44 -0.65 -3.45
CA VAL A 338 -0.63 -1.84 -2.60
C VAL A 338 0.31 -1.69 -1.40
N PRO A 339 -0.20 -1.69 -0.16
CA PRO A 339 0.65 -1.65 1.00
C PRO A 339 1.49 -2.93 1.08
N ILE A 340 2.72 -2.82 1.55
CA ILE A 340 3.55 -3.97 1.92
C ILE A 340 2.96 -4.64 3.16
N CYS A 341 2.58 -3.81 4.13
CA CYS A 341 2.10 -4.21 5.44
C CYS A 341 1.04 -3.23 5.93
N GLU A 342 0.06 -3.76 6.67
CA GLU A 342 -0.89 -2.98 7.45
C GLU A 342 -0.79 -3.39 8.92
N MET A 343 -0.62 -2.41 9.81
CA MET A 343 -0.63 -2.59 11.25
C MET A 343 -1.86 -1.92 11.83
N ASN A 344 -2.55 -2.63 12.71
CA ASN A 344 -3.73 -2.17 13.40
C ASN A 344 -3.50 -2.28 14.91
N ALA A 345 -3.80 -1.23 15.66
CA ALA A 345 -3.63 -1.19 17.11
C ALA A 345 -4.84 -0.60 17.80
N THR A 346 -5.14 -1.12 18.99
CA THR A 346 -6.05 -0.48 19.95
C THR A 346 -5.21 0.03 21.12
N VAL A 347 -5.28 1.32 21.40
CA VAL A 347 -4.61 1.95 22.54
C VAL A 347 -5.65 2.49 23.50
N LYS A 348 -5.49 2.19 24.78
CA LYS A 348 -6.34 2.67 25.85
C LYS A 348 -5.64 3.75 26.64
N LEU A 349 -6.44 4.67 27.15
CA LEU A 349 -6.00 5.66 28.11
C LEU A 349 -6.38 5.15 29.51
N VAL A 350 -5.38 4.70 30.26
CA VAL A 350 -5.57 3.97 31.52
C VAL A 350 -5.08 4.80 32.71
N PRO A 351 -5.71 4.69 33.90
CA PRO A 351 -5.21 5.34 35.11
C PRO A 351 -3.81 4.85 35.49
N ASP A 352 -2.95 5.74 35.94
CA ASP A 352 -1.61 5.44 36.45
C ASP A 352 -1.52 5.78 37.95
N GLY A 353 -2.20 4.98 38.76
CA GLY A 353 -2.26 5.21 40.21
C GLY A 353 -2.80 6.60 40.56
N MET A 354 -2.03 7.36 41.35
CA MET A 354 -2.36 8.74 41.74
C MET A 354 -1.75 9.78 40.77
N ASP A 355 -0.96 9.35 39.79
CA ASP A 355 -0.15 10.22 38.93
C ASP A 355 -0.87 10.64 37.65
N GLY A 356 -2.14 10.22 37.46
CA GLY A 356 -3.02 10.63 36.37
C GLY A 356 -3.33 9.48 35.41
N TYR A 357 -3.06 9.67 34.12
CA TYR A 357 -3.32 8.68 33.07
C TYR A 357 -2.07 8.40 32.24
N LYS A 358 -2.04 7.24 31.57
CA LYS A 358 -1.03 6.86 30.57
C LYS A 358 -1.66 6.14 29.39
N LEU A 359 -0.89 5.97 28.32
CA LEU A 359 -1.32 5.29 27.10
C LEU A 359 -0.78 3.87 27.11
N GLN A 360 -1.66 2.89 26.90
CA GLN A 360 -1.32 1.47 26.92
C GLN A 360 -1.87 0.77 25.68
N VAL A 361 -1.03 -0.02 25.01
CA VAL A 361 -1.46 -0.86 23.89
C VAL A 361 -2.26 -2.04 24.44
N ASP A 362 -3.49 -2.20 23.98
CA ASP A 362 -4.40 -3.26 24.39
C ASP A 362 -4.45 -4.40 23.37
N GLN A 363 -4.44 -4.05 22.08
CA GLN A 363 -4.48 -4.99 20.97
C GLN A 363 -3.53 -4.52 19.86
N PHE A 364 -2.91 -5.48 19.19
CA PHE A 364 -2.06 -5.21 18.03
C PHE A 364 -2.15 -6.35 17.03
N HIS A 365 -2.28 -6.00 15.76
CA HIS A 365 -2.42 -6.91 14.63
C HIS A 365 -1.58 -6.42 13.47
N THR A 366 -0.92 -7.34 12.77
CA THR A 366 -0.11 -7.03 11.59
C THR A 366 -0.49 -7.94 10.44
N GLN A 367 -0.66 -7.37 9.26
CA GLN A 367 -0.95 -8.06 8.01
C GLN A 367 0.13 -7.75 6.98
N TYR A 368 0.65 -8.75 6.28
CA TYR A 368 1.56 -8.57 5.14
C TYR A 368 0.86 -8.98 3.85
N PHE A 369 1.00 -8.15 2.80
CA PHE A 369 0.40 -8.38 1.48
C PHE A 369 1.40 -8.90 0.45
N THR A 370 2.55 -9.37 0.94
CA THR A 370 3.60 -9.99 0.16
C THR A 370 4.05 -11.27 0.85
N PRO A 371 4.36 -12.35 0.10
CA PRO A 371 4.99 -13.53 0.67
C PRO A 371 6.48 -13.31 1.00
N ASP A 372 7.09 -12.22 0.50
CA ASP A 372 8.53 -11.98 0.59
C ASP A 372 8.96 -11.45 1.97
N LEU A 373 8.00 -11.00 2.79
CA LEU A 373 8.20 -10.51 4.14
C LEU A 373 7.35 -11.27 5.14
N VAL A 374 7.91 -11.48 6.33
CA VAL A 374 7.25 -12.11 7.46
C VAL A 374 7.57 -11.37 8.75
N SER A 375 6.67 -11.49 9.73
CA SER A 375 6.96 -11.04 11.09
C SER A 375 7.69 -12.13 11.88
N THR A 376 8.69 -11.73 12.67
CA THR A 376 9.37 -12.59 13.66
C THR A 376 8.45 -13.02 14.79
N LYS A 377 7.29 -12.36 14.95
CA LYS A 377 6.26 -12.69 15.94
C LYS A 377 5.24 -13.70 15.43
N ALA A 378 5.29 -14.07 14.14
CA ALA A 378 4.49 -15.16 13.61
C ALA A 378 4.83 -16.45 14.37
N TYR A 379 3.82 -17.15 14.88
CA TYR A 379 4.01 -18.42 15.58
C TYR A 379 4.68 -19.43 14.63
N LYS A 380 5.97 -19.72 14.84
CA LYS A 380 6.61 -20.89 14.25
C LYS A 380 5.96 -22.12 14.91
N PHE A 381 5.04 -22.79 14.22
CA PHE A 381 4.69 -24.17 14.56
C PHE A 381 5.97 -25.00 14.38
N ASN A 382 6.78 -25.09 15.44
CA ASN A 382 7.85 -26.08 15.49
C ASN A 382 7.16 -27.44 15.51
N TYR A 383 7.14 -28.09 14.34
CA TYR A 383 6.99 -29.54 14.27
C TYR A 383 8.23 -30.16 14.95
N ASP A 384 8.20 -30.26 16.27
CA ASP A 384 9.05 -31.21 16.99
C ASP A 384 8.52 -32.62 16.69
N PHE A 385 8.90 -33.14 15.52
CA PHE A 385 8.92 -34.59 15.31
C PHE A 385 10.15 -35.15 16.03
N SER A 386 10.04 -35.27 17.35
CA SER A 386 10.86 -36.20 18.13
C SER A 386 9.94 -37.20 18.83
N MET A 387 9.65 -38.28 18.11
CA MET A 387 9.37 -39.60 18.69
C MET A 387 10.17 -40.65 17.92
#